data_AF-A0A1V4LYD1-F1
#
_entry.id   AF-A0A1V4LYD1-F1
#
_cell.length_a   1.000
_cell.length_b   1.000
_cell.length_c   1.000
_cell.angle_alpha   90.00
_cell.angle_beta   90.00
_cell.angle_gamma   90.00
#
_symmetry.space_group_name_H-M   'P 1'
#
loop_
_entity.id
_entity.type
_entity.pdbx_description
1 polymer ?
#
loop_
_entity_poly.entity_id
_entity_poly.type
_entity_poly.pdbx_seq_one_letter_code
_entity_poly.pdbx_strand_id
1 'polypeptide(L)'
;MKTNPIVGQGTPLHLWQTSSQLAQLPVIDILTLVPQGSRAVIIAPHPDDEVLGCGGFLQLLAAANRALQLISVTDGSASHPGSRRWPVERLSAVRPQESAEALRRLGLPLHSLKWLRGGFADSRVAARETELSEFIERHLCANDVVFTTWREDGHCDHEAVGRAS
;
A
#
# COMPACT_ATOMS: atom_id res chain seq x y z
N MET A 1 -11.19 -17.35 14.47
CA MET A 1 -10.46 -16.81 13.31
C MET A 1 -11.37 -16.90 12.10
N LYS A 2 -11.54 -15.84 11.32
CA LYS A 2 -12.16 -15.96 9.99
C LYS A 2 -11.30 -16.94 9.16
N THR A 3 -11.93 -17.82 8.39
CA THR A 3 -11.24 -18.64 7.38
C THR A 3 -10.51 -17.73 6.40
N ASN A 4 -9.26 -18.04 6.06
CA ASN A 4 -8.51 -17.29 5.05
C ASN A 4 -9.24 -17.39 3.70
N PRO A 5 -9.78 -16.28 3.16
CA PRO A 5 -10.53 -16.31 1.91
C PRO A 5 -9.60 -16.44 0.69
N ILE A 6 -8.29 -16.18 0.85
CA ILE A 6 -7.30 -16.22 -0.21
C ILE A 6 -6.80 -17.65 -0.38
N VAL A 7 -7.55 -18.44 -1.14
CA VAL A 7 -7.23 -19.84 -1.48
C VAL A 7 -7.32 -20.09 -2.98
N GLY A 8 -6.55 -21.06 -3.48
CA GLY A 8 -6.60 -21.48 -4.89
C GLY A 8 -5.67 -20.69 -5.82
N GLN A 9 -6.01 -20.65 -7.11
CA GLN A 9 -5.20 -20.02 -8.18
C GLN A 9 -5.56 -18.55 -8.43
N GLY A 10 -6.52 -18.01 -7.69
CA GLY A 10 -7.08 -16.67 -7.93
C GLY A 10 -7.93 -16.58 -9.20
N THR A 11 -8.28 -15.35 -9.57
CA THR A 11 -9.05 -15.04 -10.78
C THR A 11 -8.12 -14.84 -11.98
N PRO A 12 -8.22 -15.64 -13.05
CA PRO A 12 -7.39 -15.48 -14.25
C PRO A 12 -7.52 -14.09 -14.91
N LEU A 13 -6.43 -13.61 -15.51
CA LEU A 13 -6.37 -12.29 -16.17
C LEU A 13 -7.51 -12.05 -17.18
N HIS A 14 -7.85 -13.05 -18.00
CA HIS A 14 -8.90 -12.89 -19.00
C HIS A 14 -10.27 -12.60 -18.37
N LEU A 15 -10.58 -13.16 -17.19
CA LEU A 15 -11.85 -12.87 -16.49
C LEU A 15 -11.90 -11.44 -15.97
N TRP A 16 -10.76 -10.91 -15.50
CA TRP A 16 -10.66 -9.50 -15.13
C TRP A 16 -10.87 -8.58 -16.34
N GLN A 17 -10.22 -8.89 -17.46
CA GLN A 17 -10.30 -8.10 -18.69
C GLN A 17 -11.71 -8.09 -19.30
N THR A 18 -12.47 -9.18 -19.13
CA THR A 18 -13.84 -9.30 -19.65
C THR A 18 -14.92 -9.01 -18.62
N SER A 19 -14.57 -8.51 -17.42
CA SER A 19 -15.56 -8.18 -16.38
C SER A 19 -16.45 -7.02 -16.83
N SER A 20 -17.75 -7.27 -16.95
CA SER A 20 -18.73 -6.22 -17.28
C SER A 20 -18.87 -5.19 -16.16
N GLN A 21 -18.72 -5.61 -14.91
CA GLN A 21 -18.75 -4.72 -13.75
C GLN A 21 -17.58 -3.73 -13.80
N LEU A 22 -16.35 -4.20 -14.05
CA LEU A 22 -15.19 -3.32 -14.16
C LEU A 22 -15.29 -2.39 -15.37
N ALA A 23 -15.78 -2.90 -16.51
CA ALA A 23 -15.95 -2.10 -17.72
C ALA A 23 -16.99 -0.97 -17.58
N GLN A 24 -17.90 -1.08 -16.61
CA GLN A 24 -18.94 -0.07 -16.33
C GLN A 24 -18.50 0.95 -15.27
N LEU A 25 -17.36 0.76 -14.61
CA LEU A 25 -16.88 1.72 -13.62
C LEU A 25 -16.56 3.05 -14.29
N PRO A 26 -16.93 4.19 -13.68
CA PRO A 26 -16.58 5.49 -14.21
C PRO A 26 -15.06 5.66 -14.22
N VAL A 27 -14.54 6.14 -15.34
CA VAL A 27 -13.13 6.54 -15.44
C VAL A 27 -12.98 7.92 -14.80
N ILE A 28 -12.00 8.07 -13.92
CA ILE A 28 -11.67 9.34 -13.28
C ILE A 28 -10.23 9.74 -13.63
N ASP A 29 -10.04 11.02 -13.92
CA ASP A 29 -8.71 11.58 -14.12
C ASP A 29 -7.97 11.71 -12.79
N ILE A 30 -6.69 11.34 -12.80
CA ILE A 30 -5.84 11.33 -11.62
C ILE A 30 -5.70 12.71 -10.96
N LEU A 31 -5.70 13.80 -11.74
CA LEU A 31 -5.58 15.16 -11.22
C LEU A 31 -6.91 15.70 -10.72
N THR A 32 -8.03 15.08 -11.11
CA THR A 32 -9.33 15.30 -10.47
C THR A 32 -9.37 14.57 -9.12
N LEU A 33 -8.83 13.35 -9.06
CA LEU A 33 -8.79 12.56 -7.83
C LEU A 33 -7.85 13.19 -6.79
N VAL A 34 -6.73 13.77 -7.22
CA VAL A 34 -5.80 14.54 -6.37
C VAL A 34 -5.71 15.96 -6.91
N PRO A 35 -6.59 16.88 -6.46
CA PRO A 35 -6.63 18.25 -6.95
C PRO A 35 -5.40 19.06 -6.52
N GLN A 36 -5.22 20.22 -7.14
CA GLN A 36 -4.13 21.11 -6.78
C GLN A 36 -4.30 21.63 -5.34
N GLY A 37 -3.19 21.67 -4.59
CA GLY A 37 -3.22 22.03 -3.17
C GLY A 37 -3.51 20.87 -2.22
N SER A 38 -3.92 19.71 -2.74
CA SER A 38 -3.98 18.45 -2.00
C SER A 38 -2.67 17.67 -2.08
N ARG A 39 -2.50 16.73 -1.15
CA ARG A 39 -1.40 15.76 -1.10
C ARG A 39 -1.98 14.36 -1.16
N ALA A 40 -1.41 13.49 -1.98
CA ALA A 40 -1.76 12.09 -1.98
C ALA A 40 -0.99 11.36 -0.88
N VAL A 41 -1.70 10.62 -0.03
CA VAL A 41 -1.11 9.80 1.03
C VAL A 41 -1.39 8.35 0.71
N ILE A 42 -0.35 7.59 0.41
CA ILE A 42 -0.45 6.16 0.11
C ILE A 42 -0.07 5.40 1.37
N ILE A 43 -0.93 4.51 1.83
CA ILE A 43 -0.74 3.69 3.01
C ILE A 43 -0.64 2.23 2.56
N ALA A 44 0.56 1.69 2.62
CA ALA A 44 0.89 0.35 2.13
C ALA A 44 1.10 -0.60 3.32
N PRO A 45 0.31 -1.68 3.44
CA PRO A 45 0.48 -2.68 4.49
C PRO A 45 1.87 -3.32 4.47
N HIS A 46 2.32 -3.78 3.30
CA HIS A 46 3.60 -4.47 3.12
C HIS A 46 4.47 -3.81 2.04
N PRO A 47 5.79 -4.11 2.01
CA PRO A 47 6.68 -3.65 0.95
C PRO A 47 6.40 -4.36 -0.38
N ASP A 48 5.66 -3.70 -1.26
CA ASP A 48 5.24 -4.10 -2.62
C ASP A 48 3.88 -3.50 -2.95
N ASP A 49 2.99 -3.42 -1.97
CA ASP A 49 1.62 -2.92 -2.11
C ASP A 49 1.55 -1.51 -2.70
N GLU A 50 2.49 -0.62 -2.35
CA GLU A 50 2.55 0.74 -2.92
C GLU A 50 2.84 0.72 -4.43
N VAL A 51 3.59 -0.27 -4.89
CA VAL A 51 3.99 -0.42 -6.30
C VAL A 51 2.94 -1.22 -7.07
N LEU A 52 2.48 -2.34 -6.51
CA LEU A 52 1.48 -3.21 -7.13
C LEU A 52 0.13 -2.51 -7.26
N GLY A 53 -0.30 -1.82 -6.20
CA GLY A 53 -1.58 -1.11 -6.19
C GLY A 53 -1.51 0.27 -6.84
N CYS A 54 -0.41 1.01 -6.66
CA CYS A 54 -0.34 2.43 -6.99
C CYS A 54 0.88 2.84 -7.84
N GLY A 55 1.68 1.93 -8.40
CA GLY A 55 2.93 2.29 -9.08
C GLY A 55 2.76 3.29 -10.24
N GLY A 56 1.83 3.00 -11.16
CA GLY A 56 1.51 3.92 -12.26
C GLY A 56 0.87 5.23 -11.77
N PHE A 57 0.03 5.14 -10.74
CA PHE A 57 -0.61 6.29 -10.10
C PHE A 57 0.41 7.25 -9.47
N LEU A 58 1.35 6.72 -8.70
CA LEU A 58 2.46 7.46 -8.10
C LEU A 58 3.34 8.12 -9.16
N GLN A 59 3.66 7.42 -10.25
CA GLN A 59 4.45 7.98 -11.34
C GLN A 59 3.75 9.17 -12.00
N LEU A 60 2.45 9.04 -12.29
CA LEU A 60 1.65 10.10 -12.91
C LEU A 60 1.51 11.32 -11.97
N LEU A 61 1.26 11.11 -10.68
CA LEU A 61 1.20 12.20 -9.70
C LEU A 61 2.55 12.92 -9.55
N ALA A 62 3.65 12.16 -9.51
CA ALA A 62 4.99 12.72 -9.44
C ALA A 62 5.31 13.57 -10.68
N ALA A 63 4.98 13.08 -11.88
CA ALA A 63 5.14 13.82 -13.13
C ALA A 63 4.31 15.12 -13.17
N ALA A 64 3.15 15.12 -12.52
CA ALA A 64 2.28 16.29 -12.36
C ALA A 64 2.66 17.19 -11.18
N ASN A 65 3.79 16.96 -10.51
CA ASN A 65 4.26 17.69 -9.32
C ASN A 65 3.23 17.74 -8.17
N ARG A 66 2.44 16.67 -8.00
CA ARG A 66 1.56 16.52 -6.83
C ARG A 66 2.37 16.16 -5.61
N ALA A 67 2.00 16.72 -4.46
CA ALA A 67 2.62 16.36 -3.20
C ALA A 67 2.30 14.91 -2.85
N LEU A 68 3.31 14.14 -2.47
CA LEU A 68 3.20 12.71 -2.14
C LEU A 68 3.69 12.45 -0.72
N GLN A 69 2.99 11.57 -0.01
CA GLN A 69 3.44 10.95 1.22
C GLN A 69 3.21 9.44 1.11
N LEU A 70 4.19 8.65 1.55
CA LEU A 70 4.08 7.21 1.64
C LEU A 70 4.21 6.77 3.09
N ILE A 71 3.29 5.94 3.55
CA ILE A 71 3.31 5.30 4.86
C ILE A 71 3.42 3.80 4.62
N SER A 72 4.57 3.20 4.94
CA SER A 72 4.72 1.75 4.94
C SER A 72 4.49 1.22 6.34
N VAL A 73 3.48 0.37 6.51
CA VAL A 73 3.01 -0.05 7.84
C VAL A 73 3.94 -1.10 8.44
N THR A 74 4.28 -2.14 7.67
CA THR A 74 5.16 -3.24 8.08
C THR A 74 6.46 -3.28 7.24
N ASP A 75 7.40 -4.13 7.65
CA ASP A 75 8.62 -4.44 6.90
C ASP A 75 8.50 -5.71 6.04
N GLY A 76 7.32 -6.36 6.02
CA GLY A 76 7.07 -7.55 5.20
C GLY A 76 7.84 -8.81 5.65
N SER A 77 8.34 -8.83 6.89
CA SER A 77 9.24 -9.85 7.41
C SER A 77 8.61 -11.24 7.62
N ALA A 78 7.28 -11.35 7.64
CA ALA A 78 6.56 -12.62 7.80
C ALA A 78 6.18 -13.27 6.46
N SER A 79 6.55 -12.68 5.32
CA SER A 79 6.19 -13.18 3.98
C SER A 79 6.65 -14.60 3.62
N HIS A 80 7.72 -15.12 4.24
CA HIS A 80 8.23 -16.46 3.96
C HIS A 80 8.42 -17.32 5.22
N PRO A 81 7.32 -17.73 5.89
CA PRO A 81 7.42 -18.49 7.14
C PRO A 81 8.25 -19.77 6.98
N GLY A 82 9.23 -19.96 7.86
CA GLY A 82 10.09 -21.17 7.88
C GLY A 82 11.14 -21.26 6.78
N SER A 83 11.29 -20.23 5.93
CA SER A 83 12.30 -20.22 4.87
C SER A 83 13.71 -20.09 5.44
N ARG A 84 14.58 -21.06 5.16
CA ARG A 84 16.01 -20.98 5.50
C ARG A 84 16.77 -19.98 4.62
N ARG A 85 16.30 -19.75 3.39
CA ARG A 85 16.95 -18.82 2.43
C ARG A 85 16.53 -17.37 2.67
N TRP A 86 15.29 -17.20 3.14
CA TRP A 86 14.65 -15.92 3.42
C TRP A 86 14.15 -15.89 4.87
N PRO A 87 15.07 -15.92 5.85
CA PRO A 87 14.68 -15.78 7.26
C PRO A 87 14.20 -14.36 7.55
N VAL A 88 13.49 -14.18 8.67
CA VAL A 88 12.88 -12.93 9.10
C VAL A 88 13.89 -11.78 9.09
N GLU A 89 15.08 -11.99 9.65
CA GLU A 89 16.12 -10.95 9.76
C GLU A 89 16.57 -10.45 8.40
N ARG A 90 16.61 -11.35 7.40
CA ARG A 90 16.94 -10.97 6.02
C ARG A 90 15.78 -10.21 5.38
N LEU A 91 14.55 -10.67 5.56
CA LEU A 91 13.37 -10.04 4.95
C LEU A 91 13.17 -8.62 5.49
N SER A 92 13.28 -8.42 6.81
CA SER A 92 13.22 -7.11 7.45
C SER A 92 14.22 -6.10 6.88
N ALA A 93 15.40 -6.57 6.46
CA ALA A 93 16.42 -5.71 5.85
C ALA A 93 16.20 -5.49 4.35
N VAL A 94 15.84 -6.55 3.62
CA VAL A 94 15.83 -6.55 2.14
C VAL A 94 14.54 -5.98 1.58
N ARG A 95 13.37 -6.36 2.09
CA ARG A 95 12.09 -5.93 1.48
C ARG A 95 11.89 -4.40 1.49
N PRO A 96 12.24 -3.66 2.55
CA PRO A 96 12.20 -2.19 2.49
C PRO A 96 13.15 -1.59 1.44
N GLN A 97 14.30 -2.24 1.17
CA GLN A 97 15.23 -1.82 0.11
C GLN A 97 14.68 -2.13 -1.29
N GLU A 98 13.97 -3.25 -1.46
CA GLU A 98 13.27 -3.60 -2.70
C GLU A 98 12.21 -2.55 -3.03
N SER A 99 11.39 -2.13 -2.06
CA SER A 99 10.48 -0.99 -2.22
C SER A 99 11.20 0.28 -2.63
N ALA A 100 12.31 0.63 -1.96
CA ALA A 100 13.06 1.84 -2.29
C ALA A 100 13.60 1.81 -3.73
N GLU A 101 14.15 0.67 -4.16
CA GLU A 101 14.62 0.48 -5.53
C GLU A 101 13.47 0.52 -6.55
N ALA A 102 12.32 -0.05 -6.23
CA ALA A 102 11.14 -0.02 -7.09
C ALA A 102 10.61 1.41 -7.28
N LEU A 103 10.45 2.18 -6.20
CA LEU A 103 10.04 3.58 -6.27
C LEU A 103 11.07 4.44 -7.03
N ARG A 104 12.37 4.17 -6.85
CA ARG A 104 13.44 4.82 -7.63
C ARG A 104 13.29 4.53 -9.12
N ARG A 105 13.00 3.29 -9.50
CA ARG A 105 12.77 2.88 -10.91
C ARG A 105 11.52 3.49 -11.51
N LEU A 106 10.49 3.73 -10.70
CA LEU A 106 9.29 4.47 -11.11
C LEU A 106 9.57 5.97 -11.35
N GLY A 107 10.74 6.48 -10.98
CA GLY A 107 11.14 7.87 -11.17
C GLY A 107 10.67 8.80 -10.06
N LEU A 108 10.31 8.27 -8.89
CA LEU A 108 9.86 9.08 -7.77
C LEU A 108 11.04 9.84 -7.15
N PRO A 109 10.84 11.12 -6.76
CA PRO A 109 11.88 11.92 -6.15
C PRO A 109 12.06 11.53 -4.67
N LEU A 110 12.74 10.41 -4.42
CA LEU A 110 12.89 9.86 -3.06
C LEU A 110 13.51 10.81 -2.03
N HIS A 111 14.30 11.79 -2.47
CA HIS A 111 14.92 12.79 -1.61
C HIS A 111 13.90 13.80 -1.04
N SER A 112 12.78 14.02 -1.72
CA SER A 112 11.71 14.93 -1.30
C SER A 112 10.42 14.21 -0.93
N LEU A 113 10.31 12.91 -1.22
CA LEU A 113 9.17 12.09 -0.81
C LEU A 113 9.14 11.96 0.70
N LYS A 114 8.06 12.42 1.33
CA LYS A 114 7.84 12.16 2.75
C LYS A 114 7.48 10.69 2.94
N TRP A 115 8.45 9.90 3.37
CA TRP A 115 8.31 8.46 3.53
C TRP A 115 8.40 8.06 5.01
N LEU A 116 7.29 7.58 5.56
CA LEU A 116 7.17 7.15 6.95
C LEU A 116 7.18 5.62 7.03
N ARG A 117 7.86 5.09 8.04
CA ARG A 117 7.86 3.66 8.41
C ARG A 117 7.12 3.50 9.73
N GLY A 118 6.01 2.77 9.70
CA GLY A 118 5.19 2.51 10.89
C GLY A 118 5.84 1.53 11.87
N GLY A 119 6.61 0.56 11.36
CA GLY A 119 7.29 -0.43 12.20
C GLY A 119 6.33 -1.40 12.90
N PHE A 120 5.11 -1.57 12.37
CA PHE A 120 4.19 -2.57 12.86
C PHE A 120 4.67 -3.96 12.42
N ALA A 121 4.44 -4.95 13.28
CA ALA A 121 4.83 -6.32 12.99
C ALA A 121 3.94 -6.92 11.90
N ASP A 122 4.55 -7.42 10.84
CA ASP A 122 3.89 -8.15 9.76
C ASP A 122 3.07 -9.33 10.30
N SER A 123 1.87 -9.48 9.76
CA SER A 123 0.81 -10.41 10.13
C SER A 123 0.23 -10.20 11.55
N ARG A 124 0.51 -9.04 12.16
CA ARG A 124 0.04 -8.68 13.52
C ARG A 124 -0.56 -7.27 13.58
N VAL A 125 -0.77 -6.60 12.44
CA VAL A 125 -1.28 -5.22 12.41
C VAL A 125 -2.68 -5.13 13.03
N ALA A 126 -3.53 -6.12 12.76
CA ALA A 126 -4.89 -6.17 13.31
C ALA A 126 -4.96 -6.15 14.84
N ALA A 127 -3.91 -6.63 15.54
CA ALA A 127 -3.86 -6.59 17.01
C ALA A 127 -3.55 -5.18 17.56
N ARG A 128 -3.09 -4.26 16.71
CA ARG A 128 -2.67 -2.89 17.05
C ARG A 128 -3.41 -1.85 16.21
N GLU A 129 -4.64 -2.15 15.78
CA GLU A 129 -5.41 -1.32 14.83
C GLU A 129 -5.67 0.10 15.37
N THR A 130 -5.99 0.24 16.66
CA THR A 130 -6.16 1.56 17.30
C THR A 130 -4.88 2.39 17.24
N GLU A 131 -3.74 1.79 17.57
CA GLU A 131 -2.45 2.49 17.57
C GLU A 131 -1.99 2.80 16.14
N LEU A 132 -2.38 1.98 15.16
CA LEU A 132 -2.20 2.28 13.74
C LEU A 132 -3.03 3.49 13.33
N SER A 133 -4.31 3.56 13.71
CA SER A 133 -5.18 4.69 13.39
C SER A 133 -4.63 5.99 13.99
N GLU A 134 -4.23 5.98 15.26
CA GLU A 134 -3.57 7.13 15.91
C GLU A 134 -2.23 7.52 15.25
N PHE A 135 -1.49 6.54 14.73
CA PHE A 135 -0.26 6.81 13.97
C PHE A 135 -0.57 7.47 12.62
N ILE A 136 -1.55 6.96 11.87
CA ILE A 136 -1.99 7.51 10.58
C ILE A 136 -2.50 8.93 10.79
N GLU A 137 -3.43 9.15 11.72
CA GLU A 137 -4.07 10.44 12.00
C GLU A 137 -3.05 11.55 12.27
N ARG A 138 -2.00 11.26 13.06
CA ARG A 138 -0.91 12.23 13.36
C ARG A 138 -0.11 12.67 12.14
N HIS A 139 -0.23 11.98 11.02
CA HIS A 139 0.49 12.25 9.79
C HIS A 139 -0.39 12.74 8.64
N LEU A 140 -1.71 12.81 8.87
CA LEU A 140 -2.68 13.35 7.92
C LEU A 140 -2.93 14.84 8.14
N CYS A 141 -3.43 15.48 7.10
CA CYS A 141 -3.89 16.86 7.06
C CYS A 141 -5.26 16.92 6.39
N ALA A 142 -6.05 17.96 6.67
CA ALA A 142 -7.44 18.06 6.22
C ALA A 142 -7.62 17.97 4.68
N ASN A 143 -6.63 18.37 3.89
CA ASN A 143 -6.69 18.35 2.42
C ASN A 143 -5.99 17.13 1.80
N ASP A 144 -5.60 16.14 2.60
CA ASP A 144 -5.00 14.90 2.09
C ASP A 144 -6.05 14.04 1.37
N VAL A 145 -5.62 13.38 0.30
CA VAL A 145 -6.39 12.31 -0.36
C VAL A 145 -5.69 11.00 -0.04
N VAL A 146 -6.38 10.13 0.69
CA VAL A 146 -5.81 8.88 1.22
C VAL A 146 -6.11 7.71 0.29
N PHE A 147 -5.08 6.93 -0.01
CA PHE A 147 -5.13 5.70 -0.78
C PHE A 147 -4.63 4.56 0.10
N THR A 148 -5.44 3.52 0.25
CA THR A 148 -5.19 2.42 1.17
C THR A 148 -5.83 1.13 0.63
N THR A 149 -5.54 -0.01 1.25
CA THR A 149 -6.12 -1.30 0.90
C THR A 149 -7.59 -1.40 1.29
N TRP A 150 -8.34 -2.27 0.63
CA TRP A 150 -9.75 -2.46 0.93
C TRP A 150 -9.93 -3.15 2.28
N ARG A 151 -10.85 -2.65 3.12
CA ARG A 151 -11.13 -3.19 4.46
C ARG A 151 -11.68 -4.64 4.50
N GLU A 152 -11.98 -5.22 3.35
CA GLU A 152 -12.48 -6.60 3.16
C GLU A 152 -11.61 -7.38 2.16
N ASP A 153 -10.35 -6.96 2.00
CA ASP A 153 -9.34 -7.56 1.11
C ASP A 153 -9.09 -9.05 1.37
N GLY A 154 -9.22 -9.50 2.62
CA GLY A 154 -9.03 -10.89 3.03
C GLY A 154 -7.70 -11.17 3.73
N HIS A 155 -6.66 -10.35 3.51
CA HIS A 155 -5.45 -10.39 4.33
C HIS A 155 -5.63 -9.57 5.62
N CYS A 156 -5.28 -10.12 6.78
CA CYS A 156 -5.56 -9.46 8.07
C CYS A 156 -4.96 -8.06 8.20
N ASP A 157 -3.75 -7.87 7.68
CA ASP A 157 -3.07 -6.57 7.73
C ASP A 157 -3.66 -5.60 6.71
N HIS A 158 -4.05 -6.05 5.51
CA HIS A 158 -4.71 -5.19 4.52
C HIS A 158 -6.05 -4.69 5.05
N GLU A 159 -6.83 -5.59 5.65
CA GLU A 159 -8.11 -5.21 6.23
C GLU A 159 -7.94 -4.26 7.42
N ALA A 160 -6.95 -4.49 8.29
CA ALA A 160 -6.67 -3.61 9.42
C ALA A 160 -6.23 -2.22 8.97
N VAL A 161 -5.34 -2.14 7.98
CA VAL A 161 -4.90 -0.88 7.38
C VAL A 161 -6.08 -0.15 6.72
N GLY A 162 -6.93 -0.88 5.98
CA GLY A 162 -8.13 -0.32 5.35
C GLY A 162 -9.22 0.14 6.33
N ARG A 163 -9.24 -0.36 7.56
CA ARG A 163 -10.14 0.11 8.63
C ARG A 163 -9.55 1.26 9.45
N ALA A 164 -8.24 1.27 9.64
CA ALA A 164 -7.54 2.27 10.44
C ALA A 164 -7.29 3.59 9.69
N SER A 165 -7.30 3.55 8.35
CA SER A 165 -7.13 4.70 7.45
C SER A 165 -8.43 5.44 7.22
#